data_AF-A0A814XE95-F1
#
_entry.id   AF-A0A814XE95-F1
#
_cell.length_a   1.000
_cell.length_b   1.000
_cell.length_c   1.000
_cell.angle_alpha   90.00
_cell.angle_beta   90.00
_cell.angle_gamma   90.00
#
_symmetry.space_group_name_H-M   'P 1'
#
loop_
_entity.id
_entity.type
_entity.pdbx_description
1 polymer ?
#
loop_
_entity_poly.entity_id
_entity_poly.type
_entity_poly.pdbx_seq_one_letter_code
_entity_poly.pdbx_strand_id
1 'polypeptide(L)'
;MTTYFCQCANECEYKRELQYALYRMSKLEDTDGRIACITILCAFGELTVQLIEILVEYALDSSCSQEVSYSYLSMIRTVETDEPLERILDYLKSSSTDIRDAASNLLAHLTRTSVIQMDNVGVEIAQIVNNCVTNK
;
A
#
# COMPACT_ATOMS: atom_id res chain seq x y z
N MET A 1 9.93 -17.75 8.21
CA MET A 1 10.55 -17.69 6.85
C MET A 1 10.67 -16.24 6.37
N THR A 2 9.65 -15.41 6.60
CA THR A 2 9.64 -13.97 6.26
C THR A 2 10.73 -13.14 6.95
N THR A 3 11.00 -13.34 8.24
CA THR A 3 11.96 -12.51 9.01
C THR A 3 13.39 -12.51 8.47
N TYR A 4 13.89 -13.64 7.97
CA TYR A 4 15.26 -13.74 7.44
C TYR A 4 15.40 -13.03 6.08
N PHE A 5 14.38 -13.16 5.21
CA PHE A 5 14.35 -12.41 3.96
C PHE A 5 14.27 -10.90 4.21
N CYS A 6 13.38 -10.45 5.11
CA CYS A 6 13.27 -9.05 5.50
C CYS A 6 14.62 -8.49 6.00
N GLN A 7 15.35 -9.27 6.79
CA GLN A 7 16.66 -8.87 7.30
C GLN A 7 17.69 -8.73 6.17
N CYS A 8 17.86 -9.76 5.33
CA CYS A 8 18.80 -9.71 4.20
C CYS A 8 18.43 -8.61 3.19
N ALA A 9 17.14 -8.37 2.96
CA ALA A 9 16.67 -7.32 2.07
C ALA A 9 16.99 -5.92 2.61
N ASN A 10 16.88 -5.72 3.92
CA ASN A 10 17.24 -4.45 4.58
C ASN A 10 18.75 -4.23 4.70
N GLU A 11 19.55 -5.29 4.74
CA GLU A 11 21.02 -5.23 4.74
C GLU A 11 21.61 -5.14 3.32
N CYS A 12 20.78 -5.18 2.27
CA CYS A 12 21.22 -5.12 0.89
C CYS A 12 21.77 -3.72 0.55
N GLU A 13 23.04 -3.66 0.13
CA GLU A 13 23.71 -2.43 -0.32
C GLU A 13 22.92 -1.69 -1.41
N TYR A 14 22.25 -2.44 -2.30
CA TYR A 14 21.45 -1.92 -3.41
C TYR A 14 19.94 -1.98 -3.12
N LYS A 15 19.53 -1.86 -1.85
CA LYS A 15 18.12 -1.92 -1.43
C LYS A 15 17.22 -1.04 -2.30
N ARG A 16 17.63 0.21 -2.54
CA ARG A 16 16.81 1.20 -3.28
C ARG A 16 16.67 0.83 -4.74
N GLU A 17 17.77 0.42 -5.39
CA GLU A 17 17.78 -0.02 -6.78
C GLU A 17 16.92 -1.28 -6.96
N LEU A 18 16.99 -2.21 -6.00
CA LEU A 18 16.16 -3.40 -5.98
C LEU A 18 14.67 -3.05 -5.81
N GLN A 19 14.32 -2.20 -4.85
CA GLN A 19 12.95 -1.72 -4.67
C GLN A 19 12.42 -1.03 -5.94
N TYR A 20 13.23 -0.20 -6.59
CA TYR A 20 12.87 0.45 -7.84
C TYR A 20 12.68 -0.56 -9.00
N ALA A 21 13.59 -1.53 -9.14
CA ALA A 21 13.46 -2.57 -10.16
C ALA A 21 12.20 -3.41 -9.96
N LEU A 22 11.91 -3.81 -8.72
CA LEU A 22 10.69 -4.54 -8.37
C LEU A 22 9.43 -3.73 -8.64
N TYR A 23 9.44 -2.43 -8.34
CA TYR A 23 8.34 -1.53 -8.70
C TYR A 23 8.11 -1.50 -10.21
N ARG A 24 9.18 -1.43 -11.02
CA ARG A 24 9.06 -1.43 -12.48
C ARG A 24 8.51 -2.75 -13.00
N MET A 25 8.96 -3.86 -12.42
CA MET A 25 8.50 -5.20 -12.80
C MET A 25 7.05 -5.46 -12.38
N SER A 26 6.58 -4.91 -11.26
CA SER A 26 5.18 -5.05 -10.83
C SER A 26 4.17 -4.32 -11.72
N LYS A 27 4.64 -3.56 -12.72
CA LYS A 27 3.82 -2.87 -13.73
C LYS A 27 3.80 -3.58 -15.09
N LEU A 28 4.50 -4.71 -15.24
CA LEU A 28 4.48 -5.52 -16.47
C LEU A 28 3.19 -6.34 -16.55
N GLU A 29 2.91 -6.99 -17.69
CA GLU A 29 1.66 -7.74 -17.91
C GLU A 29 1.61 -9.10 -17.18
N ASP A 30 2.75 -9.66 -16.78
CA ASP A 30 2.85 -10.97 -16.14
C ASP A 30 2.29 -10.98 -14.71
N THR A 31 1.08 -11.50 -14.53
CA THR A 31 0.37 -11.54 -13.24
C THR A 31 1.19 -12.19 -12.12
N ASP A 32 1.79 -13.35 -12.37
CA ASP A 32 2.54 -14.09 -11.33
C ASP A 32 3.82 -13.34 -10.96
N GLY A 33 4.53 -12.79 -11.96
CA GLY A 33 5.69 -11.94 -11.75
C GLY A 33 5.38 -10.69 -10.93
N ARG A 34 4.24 -10.04 -11.18
CA ARG A 34 3.79 -8.87 -10.40
C ARG A 34 3.50 -9.23 -8.95
N ILE A 35 2.81 -10.35 -8.70
CA ILE A 35 2.53 -10.83 -7.33
C ILE A 35 3.83 -11.07 -6.56
N ALA A 36 4.80 -11.73 -7.20
CA ALA A 36 6.11 -11.96 -6.60
C ALA A 36 6.81 -10.63 -6.25
N CYS A 37 6.78 -9.66 -7.17
CA CYS A 37 7.37 -8.34 -6.93
C CYS A 37 6.69 -7.60 -5.76
N ILE A 38 5.35 -7.58 -5.72
CA ILE A 38 4.58 -6.96 -4.63
C ILE A 38 4.86 -7.64 -3.30
N THR A 39 4.91 -8.97 -3.27
CA THR A 39 5.23 -9.75 -2.07
C THR A 39 6.61 -9.38 -1.53
N ILE A 40 7.62 -9.29 -2.41
CA ILE A 40 8.97 -8.89 -2.03
C ILE A 40 8.99 -7.43 -1.53
N LEU A 41 8.30 -6.52 -2.22
CA LEU A 41 8.19 -5.11 -1.81
C LEU A 41 7.60 -4.97 -0.40
N CYS A 42 6.49 -5.68 -0.11
CA CYS A 42 5.91 -5.75 1.23
C CYS A 42 6.89 -6.34 2.26
N ALA A 43 7.73 -7.28 1.85
CA ALA A 43 8.71 -7.92 2.72
C ALA A 43 9.93 -7.05 3.04
N PHE A 44 10.17 -5.93 2.35
CA PHE A 44 11.11 -4.93 2.87
C PHE A 44 10.62 -4.32 4.20
N GLY A 45 9.31 -4.41 4.47
CA GLY A 45 8.73 -4.01 5.74
C GLY A 45 8.45 -2.51 5.86
N GLU A 46 8.62 -1.76 4.79
CA GLU A 46 8.51 -0.31 4.74
C GLU A 46 7.34 0.09 3.84
N LEU A 47 6.43 0.93 4.35
CA LEU A 47 5.37 1.51 3.55
C LEU A 47 5.90 2.73 2.78
N THR A 48 5.86 2.67 1.45
CA THR A 48 6.29 3.76 0.57
C THR A 48 5.12 4.23 -0.31
N VAL A 49 5.22 5.44 -0.86
CA VAL A 49 4.26 5.96 -1.85
C VAL A 49 4.13 5.01 -3.05
N GLN A 50 5.27 4.52 -3.56
CA GLN A 50 5.30 3.59 -4.68
C GLN A 50 4.58 2.27 -4.36
N LEU A 51 4.74 1.75 -3.13
CA LEU A 51 4.05 0.54 -2.70
C LEU A 51 2.53 0.77 -2.63
N ILE A 52 2.08 1.92 -2.13
CA ILE A 52 0.65 2.28 -2.11
C ILE A 52 0.09 2.35 -3.53
N GLU A 53 0.77 3.02 -4.45
CA GLU A 53 0.34 3.10 -5.86
C GLU A 53 0.17 1.71 -6.46
N ILE A 54 1.13 0.81 -6.25
CA ILE A 54 1.04 -0.56 -6.76
C ILE A 54 -0.14 -1.30 -6.11
N LEU A 55 -0.32 -1.20 -4.80
CA LEU A 55 -1.37 -1.93 -4.08
C LEU A 55 -2.77 -1.47 -4.51
N VAL A 56 -2.96 -0.16 -4.72
CA VAL A 56 -4.22 0.39 -5.22
C VAL A 56 -4.48 -0.08 -6.65
N GLU A 57 -3.50 0.04 -7.56
CA GLU A 57 -3.66 -0.46 -8.94
C GLU A 57 -3.93 -1.97 -8.99
N TYR A 58 -3.23 -2.74 -8.15
CA TYR A 58 -3.38 -4.19 -8.09
C TYR A 58 -4.74 -4.60 -7.51
N ALA A 59 -5.33 -3.82 -6.60
CA ALA A 59 -6.69 -4.03 -6.10
C ALA A 59 -7.79 -3.74 -7.15
N LEU A 60 -7.48 -2.91 -8.15
CA LEU A 60 -8.37 -2.57 -9.26
C LEU A 60 -8.25 -3.54 -10.44
N ASP A 61 -7.21 -4.37 -10.44
CA ASP A 61 -6.97 -5.33 -11.51
C ASP A 61 -7.91 -6.53 -11.39
N SER A 62 -8.87 -6.64 -12.32
CA SER A 62 -9.85 -7.74 -12.35
C SER A 62 -9.23 -9.13 -12.53
N SER A 63 -7.96 -9.21 -13.00
CA SER A 63 -7.23 -10.47 -13.13
C SER A 63 -6.63 -10.95 -11.80
N CYS A 64 -6.70 -10.14 -10.74
CA CYS A 64 -6.04 -10.38 -9.46
C CYS A 64 -7.09 -10.54 -8.34
N SER A 65 -6.86 -11.45 -7.40
CA SER A 65 -7.75 -11.59 -6.25
C SER A 65 -7.40 -10.53 -5.20
N GLN A 66 -8.40 -9.71 -4.84
CA GLN A 66 -8.23 -8.64 -3.85
C GLN A 66 -7.73 -9.14 -2.47
N GLU A 67 -8.04 -10.40 -2.12
CA GLU A 67 -7.58 -11.01 -0.87
C GLU A 67 -6.05 -11.22 -0.85
N VAL A 68 -5.43 -11.53 -1.99
CA VAL A 68 -3.98 -11.72 -2.08
C VAL A 68 -3.27 -10.37 -1.91
N SER A 69 -3.81 -9.31 -2.49
CA SER A 69 -3.29 -7.94 -2.43
C SER A 69 -3.00 -7.45 -1.01
N TYR A 70 -3.88 -7.79 -0.07
CA TYR A 70 -3.80 -7.30 1.31
C TYR A 70 -3.14 -8.28 2.29
N SER A 71 -3.04 -9.56 1.94
CA SER A 71 -2.44 -10.59 2.80
C SER A 71 -0.98 -10.28 3.19
N TYR A 72 -0.25 -9.62 2.30
CA TYR A 72 1.16 -9.26 2.49
C TYR A 72 1.37 -7.95 3.26
N LEU A 73 0.34 -7.14 3.49
CA LEU A 73 0.45 -5.91 4.30
C LEU A 73 0.84 -6.21 5.74
N SER A 74 0.55 -7.42 6.21
CA SER A 74 1.02 -7.92 7.49
C SER A 74 2.54 -8.05 7.59
N MET A 75 3.32 -7.83 6.51
CA MET A 75 4.78 -7.78 6.54
C MET A 75 5.32 -6.37 6.73
N ILE A 76 4.51 -5.34 6.48
CA ILE A 76 4.88 -3.94 6.66
C ILE A 76 4.94 -3.63 8.16
N ARG A 77 5.97 -2.91 8.58
CA ARG A 77 6.31 -2.63 9.99
C ARG A 77 6.63 -1.17 10.25
N THR A 78 7.11 -0.45 9.24
CA THR A 78 7.56 0.92 9.37
C THR A 78 6.92 1.82 8.32
N VAL A 79 6.77 3.08 8.69
CA VAL A 79 6.45 4.20 7.82
C VAL A 79 7.44 5.29 8.20
N GLU A 80 8.31 5.71 7.28
CA GLU A 80 9.40 6.65 7.60
C GLU A 80 8.98 8.13 7.49
N THR A 81 7.95 8.41 6.70
CA THR A 81 7.44 9.78 6.43
C THR A 81 5.91 9.78 6.42
N ASP A 82 5.29 10.96 6.43
CA ASP A 82 3.84 11.08 6.33
C ASP A 82 3.32 10.95 4.87
N GLU A 83 4.20 11.06 3.87
CA GLU A 83 3.85 11.02 2.43
C GLU A 83 3.03 9.77 2.02
N PRO A 84 3.31 8.56 2.52
CA PRO A 84 2.48 7.38 2.27
C PRO A 84 1.04 7.58 2.79
N LEU A 85 0.86 8.15 3.98
CA LEU A 85 -0.47 8.42 4.52
C LEU A 85 -1.18 9.49 3.69
N GLU A 86 -0.51 10.59 3.37
CA GLU A 86 -1.05 11.64 2.49
C GLU A 86 -1.53 11.07 1.15
N ARG A 87 -0.76 10.16 0.55
CA ARG A 87 -1.17 9.51 -0.70
C ARG A 87 -2.43 8.67 -0.56
N ILE A 88 -2.59 7.94 0.54
CA ILE A 88 -3.81 7.17 0.81
C ILE A 88 -5.01 8.11 0.93
N LEU A 89 -4.86 9.24 1.62
CA LEU A 89 -5.91 10.24 1.79
C LEU A 89 -6.31 10.91 0.48
N ASP A 90 -5.34 11.14 -0.42
CA ASP A 90 -5.62 11.63 -1.77
C ASP A 90 -6.45 10.63 -2.58
N TYR A 91 -6.13 9.33 -2.48
CA TYR A 91 -6.97 8.30 -3.11
C TYR A 91 -8.38 8.22 -2.51
N LEU A 92 -8.54 8.46 -1.21
CA LEU A 92 -9.87 8.54 -0.57
C LEU A 92 -10.72 9.72 -1.09
N LYS A 93 -10.09 10.77 -1.62
CA LYS A 93 -10.76 11.91 -2.26
C LYS A 93 -10.99 11.71 -3.77
N SER A 94 -10.57 10.59 -4.34
CA SER A 94 -10.72 10.31 -5.77
C SER A 94 -12.19 10.36 -6.21
N SER A 95 -12.44 10.80 -7.44
CA SER A 95 -13.78 10.75 -8.04
C SER A 95 -14.22 9.32 -8.38
N SER A 96 -13.28 8.40 -8.57
CA SER A 96 -13.57 6.97 -8.81
C SER A 96 -13.92 6.25 -7.52
N THR A 97 -15.08 5.59 -7.50
CA THR A 97 -15.51 4.75 -6.37
C THR A 97 -14.55 3.59 -6.14
N ASP A 98 -14.10 2.93 -7.19
CA ASP A 98 -13.21 1.77 -7.07
C ASP A 98 -11.88 2.16 -6.41
N ILE A 99 -11.32 3.34 -6.76
CA ILE A 99 -10.10 3.86 -6.13
C ILE A 99 -10.34 4.17 -4.65
N ARG A 100 -11.48 4.80 -4.30
CA ARG A 100 -11.81 5.10 -2.91
C ARG A 100 -11.97 3.82 -2.08
N ASP A 101 -12.59 2.79 -2.65
CA ASP A 101 -12.79 1.50 -1.97
C ASP A 101 -11.46 0.77 -1.76
N ALA A 102 -10.58 0.75 -2.78
CA ALA A 102 -9.23 0.20 -2.64
C ALA A 102 -8.42 0.92 -1.55
N ALA A 103 -8.43 2.25 -1.55
CA ALA A 103 -7.75 3.05 -0.52
C ALA A 103 -8.34 2.82 0.88
N SER A 104 -9.66 2.71 1.00
CA SER A 104 -10.34 2.42 2.27
C SER A 104 -9.93 1.05 2.82
N ASN A 105 -9.89 0.02 1.97
CA ASN A 105 -9.47 -1.32 2.35
C ASN A 105 -8.00 -1.38 2.75
N LEU A 106 -7.13 -0.68 2.03
CA LEU A 106 -5.71 -0.54 2.35
C LEU A 106 -5.53 0.12 3.73
N LEU A 107 -6.19 1.25 3.97
CA LEU A 107 -6.12 1.97 5.24
C LEU A 107 -6.65 1.13 6.42
N ALA A 108 -7.75 0.40 6.21
CA ALA A 108 -8.29 -0.52 7.21
C ALA A 108 -7.31 -1.64 7.57
N HIS A 109 -6.54 -2.16 6.61
CA HIS A 109 -5.51 -3.15 6.90
C HIS A 109 -4.32 -2.55 7.65
N LEU A 110 -3.82 -1.39 7.21
CA LEU A 110 -2.66 -0.73 7.82
C LEU A 110 -2.92 -0.26 9.26
N THR A 111 -4.16 0.13 9.56
CA THR A 111 -4.59 0.46 10.94
C THR A 111 -4.71 -0.78 11.81
N ARG A 112 -5.25 -1.90 11.28
CA ARG A 112 -5.30 -3.19 12.00
C ARG A 112 -3.92 -3.75 12.33
N THR A 113 -2.95 -3.58 11.44
CA THR A 113 -1.57 -4.02 11.67
C THR A 113 -0.76 -3.04 12.53
N SER A 114 -1.39 -1.94 12.99
CA SER A 114 -0.75 -0.86 13.77
C SER A 114 0.42 -0.17 13.06
N VAL A 115 0.51 -0.32 11.74
CA VAL A 115 1.51 0.38 10.91
C VAL A 115 1.20 1.88 10.86
N ILE A 116 -0.09 2.21 10.83
CA ILE A 116 -0.59 3.58 10.92
C ILE A 116 -1.49 3.69 12.17
N GLN A 117 -1.23 4.66 13.03
CA GLN A 117 -2.04 4.89 14.22
C GLN A 117 -3.36 5.60 13.87
N MET A 118 -4.48 5.12 14.43
CA MET A 118 -5.82 5.66 14.15
C MET A 118 -5.99 7.12 14.55
N ASP A 119 -5.25 7.60 15.56
CA ASP A 119 -5.36 8.97 16.04
C ASP A 119 -4.97 10.00 14.97
N ASN A 120 -3.99 9.67 14.12
CA ASN A 120 -3.59 10.51 12.99
C ASN A 120 -4.62 10.49 11.85
N VAL A 121 -5.34 9.39 11.72
CA VAL A 121 -6.24 9.11 10.59
C VAL A 121 -7.67 9.62 10.86
N GLY A 122 -8.13 9.56 12.11
CA GLY A 122 -9.51 9.84 12.48
C GLY A 122 -9.96 11.27 12.19
N VAL A 123 -9.08 12.26 12.38
CA VAL A 123 -9.40 13.67 12.13
C VAL A 123 -9.55 13.96 10.64
N GLU A 124 -8.68 13.39 9.81
CA GLU A 124 -8.69 13.65 8.36
C GLU A 124 -9.79 12.87 7.65
N ILE A 125 -10.07 11.62 8.05
CA ILE A 125 -11.25 10.88 7.55
C ILE A 125 -12.53 11.65 7.87
N ALA A 126 -12.68 12.17 9.10
CA ALA A 126 -13.87 12.93 9.48
C ALA A 126 -14.07 14.17 8.60
N GLN A 127 -12.99 14.86 8.23
CA GLN A 127 -13.04 15.99 7.30
C GLN A 127 -13.41 15.56 5.87
N ILE A 128 -12.84 14.45 5.37
CA ILE A 128 -13.17 13.91 4.04
C ILE A 128 -14.66 13.54 3.97
N VAL A 129 -15.17 12.83 4.96
CA VAL A 129 -16.60 12.43 5.03
C VAL A 129 -17.50 13.67 5.06
N ASN A 130 -17.18 14.67 5.89
CA ASN A 130 -17.98 15.91 5.97
C ASN A 130 -17.99 16.71 4.65
N ASN A 131 -16.86 16.74 3.93
CA ASN A 131 -16.75 17.42 2.64
C ASN A 131 -17.49 16.69 1.50
N CYS A 132 -17.64 15.36 1.60
CA CYS A 132 -18.45 14.57 0.67
C CYS A 132 -19.96 14.71 0.92
N VAL A 133 -20.39 14.94 2.17
CA VAL A 133 -21.81 15.10 2.52
C VAL A 133 -22.34 16.50 2.17
N THR A 134 -21.49 17.52 2.21
CA THR A 134 -21.87 18.93 1.95
C THR A 134 -21.89 19.32 0.47
N ASN A 135 -21.31 18.51 -0.43
CA ASN A 135 -21.31 18.73 -1.88
C ASN A 135 -22.40 17.93 -2.64
N LYS A 136 -23.46 17.50 -1.96
CA LYS A 136 -24.70 16.95 -2.55
C LYS A 136 -25.83 17.96 -2.46
#